data_AF-C4J3X3-F1
#
_entry.id   AF-C4J3X3-F1
#
_cell.length_a   1.000
_cell.length_b   1.000
_cell.length_c   1.000
_cell.angle_alpha   90.00
_cell.angle_beta   90.00
_cell.angle_gamma   90.00
#
_symmetry.space_group_name_H-M   'P 1'
#
loop_
_entity.id
_entity.type
_entity.pdbx_description
1 polymer ?
#
loop_
_entity_poly.entity_id
_entity_poly.type
_entity_poly.pdbx_seq_one_letter_code
_entity_poly.pdbx_strand_id
1 'polypeptide(L)'
;MDVGQVGFHNPKLVRTIKVEKRINEIVNRLNKTKVERKPDLKAEREAISAAEKAERKAQLRDKKRREEMERLEKEKQADIRSYKGLMVQEKMTSNKQIASGSKTLQELEEDFM
;
A
#
# COMPACT_ATOMS: atom_id res chain seq x y z
N MET A 1 7.52 -36.80 31.46
CA MET A 1 6.28 -36.06 31.70
C MET A 1 5.24 -36.66 30.78
N ASP A 2 4.18 -37.24 31.34
CA ASP A 2 3.13 -37.85 30.54
C ASP A 2 2.37 -36.79 29.75
N VAL A 3 1.94 -37.16 28.55
CA VAL A 3 1.25 -36.26 27.64
C VAL A 3 -0.05 -35.80 28.30
N GLY A 4 -0.18 -34.49 28.53
CA GLY A 4 -1.35 -33.88 29.20
C GLY A 4 -1.12 -33.42 30.64
N GLN A 5 0.08 -33.58 31.20
CA GLN A 5 0.42 -33.03 32.51
C GLN A 5 0.52 -31.50 32.45
N VAL A 6 -0.46 -30.80 33.02
CA VAL A 6 -0.47 -29.34 33.16
C VAL A 6 0.18 -28.96 34.50
N GLY A 7 1.30 -28.25 34.44
CA GLY A 7 2.03 -27.76 35.61
C GLY A 7 2.00 -26.23 35.73
N PHE A 8 2.09 -25.73 36.96
CA PHE A 8 2.24 -24.29 37.21
C PHE A 8 3.71 -23.88 37.14
N HIS A 9 4.02 -22.79 36.43
CA HIS A 9 5.38 -22.28 36.30
C HIS A 9 5.95 -21.72 37.62
N ASN A 10 5.11 -21.11 38.46
CA ASN A 10 5.51 -20.59 39.76
C ASN A 10 4.46 -20.93 40.84
N PRO A 11 4.76 -21.80 41.82
CA PRO A 11 3.80 -22.22 42.84
C PRO A 11 3.44 -21.09 43.82
N LYS A 12 4.28 -20.06 43.98
CA LYS A 12 4.00 -18.92 44.88
C LYS A 12 2.87 -18.02 44.38
N LEU A 13 2.58 -18.05 43.08
CA LEU A 13 1.48 -17.30 42.47
C LEU A 13 0.17 -18.12 42.43
N VAL A 14 0.20 -19.37 42.88
CA VAL A 14 -0.98 -20.24 42.89
C VAL A 14 -1.73 -20.04 44.21
N ARG A 15 -2.99 -19.59 44.11
CA ARG A 15 -3.87 -19.50 45.27
C ARG A 15 -4.49 -20.87 45.55
N THR A 16 -4.02 -21.53 46.60
CA THR A 16 -4.59 -22.79 47.10
C THR A 16 -5.57 -22.54 48.24
N ILE A 17 -6.70 -23.26 48.22
CA ILE A 17 -7.74 -23.19 49.26
C ILE A 17 -8.03 -24.62 49.69
N LYS A 18 -8.00 -24.89 51.01
CA LYS A 18 -8.33 -26.19 51.58
C LYS A 18 -9.85 -26.29 51.72
N VAL A 19 -10.45 -27.28 51.08
CA VAL A 19 -11.90 -27.55 51.16
C VAL A 19 -12.11 -28.72 52.11
N GLU A 20 -12.87 -28.52 53.20
CA GLU A 20 -13.09 -29.54 54.23
C GLU A 20 -13.98 -30.70 53.75
N LYS A 21 -15.02 -30.39 52.98
CA LYS A 21 -15.96 -31.38 52.42
C LYS A 21 -16.32 -31.02 50.99
N ARG A 22 -16.33 -32.02 50.11
CA ARG A 22 -16.78 -31.84 48.73
C ARG A 22 -18.31 -31.85 48.68
N ILE A 23 -18.90 -30.72 48.30
CA ILE A 23 -20.35 -30.60 48.09
C ILE A 23 -20.64 -30.72 46.59
N ASN A 24 -21.17 -31.87 46.17
CA ASN A 24 -21.38 -32.19 44.76
C ASN A 24 -22.40 -31.28 44.06
N GLU A 25 -23.40 -30.77 44.78
CA GLU A 25 -24.40 -29.84 44.23
C GLU A 25 -23.78 -28.52 43.76
N ILE A 26 -22.84 -27.98 44.55
CA ILE A 26 -22.13 -26.74 44.22
C ILE A 26 -21.24 -26.97 43.00
N VAL A 27 -20.51 -28.10 42.96
CA VAL A 27 -19.66 -28.45 41.83
C VAL A 27 -20.49 -28.60 40.54
N ASN A 28 -21.65 -29.25 40.62
CA ASN A 28 -22.55 -29.42 39.48
C ASN A 28 -23.12 -28.08 39.00
N ARG A 29 -23.44 -27.16 39.92
CA ARG A 29 -23.89 -25.80 39.57
C ARG A 29 -22.76 -25.00 38.87
N LEU A 30 -21.55 -25.07 39.40
CA LEU A 30 -20.38 -24.37 38.82
C LEU A 30 -20.03 -24.90 37.43
N ASN A 31 -20.07 -26.23 37.25
CA ASN A 31 -19.81 -26.84 35.94
C ASN A 31 -20.87 -26.45 34.90
N LYS A 32 -22.13 -26.30 35.30
CA LYS A 32 -23.20 -25.81 34.41
C LYS A 32 -22.97 -24.36 33.94
N THR A 33 -22.34 -23.54 34.77
CA THR A 33 -22.00 -22.14 34.43
C THR A 33 -20.63 -21.99 33.77
N LYS A 34 -19.86 -23.07 33.61
CA LYS A 34 -18.51 -23.03 33.04
C LYS A 34 -18.59 -22.77 31.55
N VAL A 35 -18.31 -21.54 31.14
CA VAL A 35 -18.19 -21.17 29.73
C VAL A 35 -16.75 -21.36 29.29
N GLU A 36 -16.46 -22.48 28.61
CA GLU A 36 -15.19 -22.66 27.93
C GLU A 36 -15.27 -22.01 26.54
N ARG A 37 -14.58 -20.89 26.36
CA ARG A 37 -14.28 -20.39 25.02
C ARG A 37 -13.09 -21.19 24.52
N LYS A 38 -13.24 -21.83 23.36
CA LYS A 38 -12.14 -22.41 22.59
C LYS A 38 -11.92 -21.52 21.36
N PRO A 39 -11.13 -20.43 21.47
CA PRO A 39 -10.80 -19.64 20.29
C PRO A 39 -10.00 -20.50 19.34
N ASP A 40 -10.42 -20.59 18.09
CA ASP A 40 -9.66 -21.26 17.04
C ASP A 40 -8.47 -20.37 16.63
N LEU A 41 -7.37 -20.49 17.38
CA LEU A 41 -6.14 -19.71 17.19
C LEU A 41 -5.59 -19.81 15.76
N LYS A 42 -5.87 -20.91 15.05
CA LYS A 42 -5.48 -21.09 13.66
C LYS A 42 -6.24 -20.16 12.72
N ALA A 43 -7.55 -20.02 12.91
CA ALA A 43 -8.38 -19.15 12.09
C ALA A 43 -8.03 -17.67 12.31
N GLU A 44 -7.80 -17.27 13.56
CA GLU A 44 -7.35 -15.90 13.87
C GLU A 44 -5.99 -15.59 13.23
N ARG A 45 -5.03 -16.52 13.31
CA ARG A 45 -3.72 -16.35 12.68
C ARG A 45 -3.80 -16.25 11.16
N GLU A 46 -4.63 -17.06 10.53
CA GLU A 46 -4.85 -17.01 9.07
C GLU A 46 -5.50 -15.69 8.64
N ALA A 47 -6.48 -15.20 9.40
CA ALA A 47 -7.11 -13.91 9.16
C ALA A 47 -6.11 -12.74 9.24
N ILE A 48 -5.27 -12.72 10.29
CA ILE A 48 -4.22 -11.70 10.45
C ILE A 48 -3.22 -11.77 9.29
N SER A 49 -2.75 -12.98 8.93
CA SER A 49 -1.80 -13.15 7.83
C SER A 49 -2.37 -12.74 6.48
N ALA A 50 -3.67 -13.00 6.24
CA ALA A 50 -4.36 -12.58 5.03
C ALA A 50 -4.46 -11.05 4.94
N ALA A 51 -4.79 -10.39 6.05
CA ALA A 51 -4.85 -8.93 6.13
C ALA A 51 -3.48 -8.28 5.85
N GLU A 52 -2.42 -8.79 6.48
CA GLU A 52 -1.05 -8.28 6.27
C GLU A 52 -0.59 -8.41 4.81
N LYS A 53 -0.89 -9.55 4.17
CA LYS A 53 -0.59 -9.75 2.74
C LYS A 53 -1.37 -8.79 1.84
N ALA A 54 -2.64 -8.55 2.15
CA ALA A 54 -3.48 -7.62 1.40
C ALA A 54 -2.96 -6.19 1.50
N GLU A 55 -2.58 -5.76 2.71
CA GLU A 55 -2.00 -4.44 2.95
C GLU A 55 -0.66 -4.26 2.21
N ARG A 56 0.25 -5.24 2.32
CA ARG A 56 1.53 -5.21 1.61
C ARG A 56 1.37 -5.14 0.09
N LYS A 57 0.38 -5.87 -0.46
CA LYS A 57 0.06 -5.81 -1.90
C LYS A 57 -0.50 -4.44 -2.29
N ALA A 58 -1.33 -3.82 -1.45
CA ALA A 58 -1.86 -2.48 -1.69
C ALA A 58 -0.74 -1.43 -1.70
N GLN A 59 0.14 -1.46 -0.70
CA GLN A 59 1.29 -0.54 -0.61
C GLN A 59 2.22 -0.65 -1.85
N LEU A 60 2.51 -1.87 -2.32
CA LEU A 60 3.33 -2.07 -3.52
C LEU A 60 2.66 -1.53 -4.79
N ARG A 61 1.34 -1.70 -4.94
CA ARG A 61 0.59 -1.18 -6.08
C ARG A 61 0.57 0.35 -6.06
N ASP A 62 0.37 0.95 -4.88
CA ASP A 62 0.31 2.40 -4.75
C ASP A 62 1.68 3.04 -4.97
N LYS A 63 2.77 2.38 -4.54
CA LYS A 63 4.14 2.78 -4.86
C LYS A 63 4.39 2.75 -6.37
N LYS A 64 4.02 1.66 -7.05
CA LYS A 64 4.17 1.57 -8.52
C LYS A 64 3.39 2.65 -9.26
N ARG A 65 2.14 2.92 -8.85
CA ARG A 65 1.32 4.00 -9.45
C ARG A 65 1.96 5.37 -9.28
N ARG A 66 2.52 5.66 -8.10
CA ARG A 66 3.24 6.94 -7.88
C ARG A 66 4.47 7.06 -8.76
N GLU A 67 5.28 6.00 -8.84
CA GLU A 67 6.47 5.97 -9.71
C GLU A 67 6.12 6.16 -11.20
N GLU A 68 5.01 5.55 -11.67
CA GLU A 68 4.53 5.71 -13.04
C GLU A 68 4.05 7.14 -13.33
N MET A 69 3.28 7.73 -12.41
CA MET A 69 2.85 9.14 -12.54
C MET A 69 4.03 10.10 -12.55
N GLU A 70 5.01 9.90 -11.67
CA GLU A 70 6.22 10.74 -11.60
C GLU A 70 7.05 10.64 -12.89
N ARG A 71 7.18 9.44 -13.47
CA ARG A 71 7.85 9.26 -14.77
C ARG A 71 7.12 10.02 -15.87
N LEU A 72 5.80 9.91 -15.92
CA LEU A 72 4.98 10.56 -16.93
C LEU A 72 5.02 12.10 -16.79
N GLU A 73 5.02 12.63 -15.57
CA GLU A 73 5.20 14.06 -15.31
C GLU A 73 6.60 14.54 -15.72
N LYS A 74 7.63 13.74 -15.45
CA LYS A 74 9.01 14.06 -15.85
C LYS A 74 9.17 14.05 -17.37
N GLU A 75 8.56 13.09 -18.06
CA GLU A 75 8.51 13.05 -19.53
C GLU A 75 7.78 14.26 -20.10
N LYS A 76 6.59 14.60 -19.58
CA LYS A 76 5.86 15.81 -19.98
C LYS A 76 6.67 17.08 -19.75
N GLN A 77 7.34 17.21 -18.61
CA GLN A 77 8.20 18.35 -18.35
C GLN A 77 9.43 18.38 -19.27
N ALA A 78 10.02 17.23 -19.58
CA ALA A 78 11.12 17.13 -20.52
C ALA A 78 10.65 17.53 -21.92
N ASP A 79 9.47 17.09 -22.35
CA ASP A 79 8.87 17.46 -23.63
C ASP A 79 8.59 18.97 -23.71
N ILE A 80 7.98 19.57 -22.67
CA ILE A 80 7.74 21.03 -22.60
C ILE A 80 9.06 21.82 -22.61
N ARG A 81 10.09 21.33 -21.90
CA ARG A 81 11.41 21.98 -21.88
C ARG A 81 12.18 21.74 -23.18
N SER A 82 11.88 20.67 -23.90
CA SER A 82 12.57 20.34 -25.15
C SER A 82 11.95 21.11 -26.31
N TYR A 83 12.81 21.62 -27.19
CA TYR A 83 12.39 22.25 -28.44
C TYR A 83 11.99 21.21 -29.51
N LYS A 84 11.68 19.96 -29.12
CA LYS A 84 11.46 18.83 -30.03
C LYS A 84 10.26 19.04 -30.97
N GLY A 85 9.20 19.70 -30.48
CA GLY A 85 8.05 20.08 -31.30
C GLY A 85 8.18 21.40 -32.06
N LEU A 86 9.23 22.19 -31.79
CA LEU A 86 9.40 23.53 -32.37
C LEU A 86 10.03 23.49 -33.77
N MET A 87 10.69 22.39 -34.13
CA MET A 87 11.28 22.20 -35.46
C MET A 87 10.35 21.40 -36.39
N VAL A 88 9.44 22.11 -37.06
CA VAL A 88 8.59 21.54 -38.12
C VAL A 88 9.25 21.77 -39.48
N GLN A 89 9.68 20.70 -40.15
CA GLN A 89 10.40 20.78 -41.43
C GLN A 89 9.65 21.56 -42.51
N GLU A 90 8.32 21.47 -42.55
CA GLU A 90 7.48 22.21 -43.51
C GLU A 90 7.50 23.73 -43.31
N LYS A 91 7.80 24.20 -42.09
CA LYS A 91 7.88 25.63 -41.75
C LYS A 91 9.32 26.15 -41.73
N MET A 92 10.30 25.30 -42.02
CA MET A 92 11.69 25.72 -42.13
C MET A 92 12.00 26.16 -43.55
N THR A 93 12.29 27.44 -43.70
CA THR A 93 12.77 28.02 -44.96
C THR A 93 14.28 28.22 -44.92
N SER A 94 14.97 27.80 -45.99
CA SER A 94 16.41 28.04 -46.13
C SER A 94 16.68 29.50 -46.50
N ASN A 95 17.77 30.09 -45.98
CA ASN A 95 18.21 31.44 -46.33
C ASN A 95 18.37 31.64 -47.85
N LYS A 96 18.68 30.58 -48.60
CA LYS A 96 18.76 30.64 -50.07
C LYS A 96 17.40 30.85 -50.75
N GLN A 97 16.30 30.35 -50.18
CA GLN A 97 14.95 30.49 -50.73
C GLN A 97 14.34 31.86 -50.39
N ILE A 98 14.65 32.40 -49.21
CA ILE A 98 14.22 33.75 -48.77
C ILE A 98 14.85 34.83 -49.67
N ALA A 99 16.12 34.67 -50.07
CA ALA A 99 16.79 35.61 -50.96
C ALA A 99 16.22 35.64 -52.40
N SER A 100 15.55 34.57 -52.85
CA SER A 100 14.95 34.48 -54.19
C SER A 100 13.47 34.87 -54.25
N GLY A 101 12.76 34.87 -53.11
CA GLY A 101 11.35 35.23 -53.01
C GLY A 101 11.18 36.53 -52.24
N SER A 102 11.09 37.66 -52.95
CA SER A 102 10.90 38.99 -52.38
C SER A 102 9.56 39.11 -51.63
N LYS A 103 9.54 38.78 -50.33
CA LYS A 103 8.59 39.41 -49.41
C LYS A 103 9.13 40.79 -49.09
N THR A 104 8.35 41.82 -49.37
CA THR A 104 8.77 43.20 -49.13
C THR A 104 8.89 43.44 -47.62
N LEU A 105 9.86 44.27 -47.21
CA LEU A 105 10.17 44.56 -45.79
C LEU A 105 8.90 44.92 -44.97
N GLN A 106 7.92 45.56 -45.60
CA GLN A 106 6.64 45.94 -45.00
C GLN A 106 5.76 44.75 -44.59
N GLU A 107 5.70 43.67 -45.38
CA GLU A 107 4.88 42.49 -45.05
C GLU A 107 5.46 41.72 -43.85
N LEU A 108 6.76 41.86 -43.60
CA LEU A 108 7.43 41.28 -42.44
C LEU A 108 7.21 42.12 -41.16
N GLU A 109 6.94 43.42 -41.30
CA GLU A 109 6.62 44.31 -40.17
C GLU A 109 5.16 44.18 -39.73
N GLU A 110 4.22 43.92 -40.64
CA GLU A 110 2.79 43.72 -40.31
C GLU A 110 2.52 42.39 -39.59
N ASP A 111 3.25 41.31 -39.86
CA ASP A 111 3.11 40.02 -39.17
C ASP A 111 3.65 40.04 -37.72
N PHE A 112 4.35 41.12 -37.31
CA PHE A 112 4.91 41.28 -35.96
C PHE A 112 4.04 42.13 -35.02
N MET A 113 3.05 42.86 -35.57
CA MET A 113 2.07 43.68 -34.82
C MET A 113 0.75 42.93 -34.62
#